data_AF-A0A1H7V8L2-F1
#
_entry.id   AF-A0A1H7V8L2-F1
#
_cell.length_a   1.000
_cell.length_b   1.000
_cell.length_c   1.000
_cell.angle_alpha   90.00
_cell.angle_beta   90.00
_cell.angle_gamma   90.00
#
_symmetry.space_group_name_H-M   'P 1'
#
loop_
_entity.id
_entity.type
_entity.pdbx_description
1 polymer ?
#
loop_
_entity_poly.entity_id
_entity_poly.type
_entity_poly.pdbx_seq_one_letter_code
_entity_poly.pdbx_strand_id
1 'polypeptide(L)' 'MKKSLLNLGKALSKSEQKDIHGGRGGFVACGCSSDYILEGGEYINGSECSFAANGTAWGDPFPGGRCLGSVQNGMCCV' A
#
# COMPACT_ATOMS: atom_id res chain seq x y z
N MET A 1 2.91 43.34 0.99
CA MET A 1 3.91 42.38 1.52
C MET A 1 3.86 41.13 0.65
N LYS A 2 4.96 40.76 -0.03
CA LYS A 2 4.99 39.55 -0.86
C LYS A 2 5.07 38.33 0.07
N LYS A 3 4.03 37.50 0.06
CA LYS A 3 4.01 36.22 0.78
C LYS A 3 5.00 35.29 0.10
N SER A 4 6.18 35.12 0.69
CA SER A 4 7.14 34.09 0.30
C SER A 4 6.65 32.77 0.87
N LEU A 5 6.37 31.78 0.01
CA LEU A 5 6.24 30.39 0.45
C LEU A 5 7.60 29.98 1.03
N LEU A 6 7.68 29.87 2.35
CA LEU A 6 8.83 29.27 3.01
C LEU A 6 8.93 27.83 2.51
N ASN A 7 9.95 27.52 1.71
CA ASN A 7 10.31 26.14 1.38
C ASN A 7 10.85 25.49 2.66
N LEU A 8 9.95 24.97 3.48
CA LEU A 8 10.25 24.31 4.76
C LEU A 8 10.80 22.88 4.57
N GLY A 9 10.86 22.38 3.33
CA GLY A 9 11.33 21.03 3.00
C GLY A 9 12.71 21.02 2.34
N LYS A 10 13.40 19.88 2.44
CA LYS A 10 14.65 19.63 1.70
C LYS A 10 14.37 19.67 0.20
N ALA A 11 15.03 20.57 -0.52
CA ALA A 11 15.03 20.55 -1.98
C ALA A 11 15.86 19.35 -2.46
N LEU A 12 15.24 18.45 -3.22
CA LEU A 12 15.91 17.29 -3.81
C LEU A 12 16.61 17.68 -5.12
N SER A 13 17.83 17.21 -5.30
CA SER A 13 18.56 17.28 -6.57
C SER A 13 17.88 16.43 -7.66
N LYS A 14 18.21 16.70 -8.93
CA LYS A 14 17.67 15.92 -10.06
C LYS A 14 18.03 14.44 -10.00
N SER A 15 19.16 14.08 -9.39
CA SER A 15 19.54 12.69 -9.14
C SER A 15 18.65 12.07 -8.06
N GLU A 16 18.50 12.73 -6.91
CA GLU A 16 17.64 12.24 -5.82
C GLU A 16 16.18 12.07 -6.26
N GLN A 17 15.68 12.92 -7.16
CA GLN A 17 14.34 12.78 -7.72
C GLN A 17 14.21 11.57 -8.65
N LYS A 18 15.26 11.23 -9.41
CA LYS A 18 15.27 10.06 -10.31
C LYS A 18 15.36 8.75 -9.56
N ASP A 19 15.94 8.77 -8.37
CA ASP A 19 16.03 7.63 -7.46
C ASP A 19 14.70 7.38 -6.71
N ILE A 20 13.73 8.29 -6.82
CA ILE A 20 12.36 8.03 -6.37
C ILE A 20 11.70 7.06 -7.35
N HIS A 21 11.72 5.79 -6.99
CA HIS A 21 10.96 4.76 -7.68
C HIS A 21 9.56 4.67 -7.06
N GLY A 22 8.56 5.23 -7.73
CA GLY A 22 7.15 4.90 -7.45
C GLY A 22 6.87 3.45 -7.83
N GLY A 23 5.90 2.81 -7.16
CA GLY A 23 5.56 1.40 -7.33
C GLY A 23 5.26 1.01 -8.78
N ARG A 24 6.31 0.61 -9.50
CA ARG A 24 6.29 0.16 -10.89
C ARG A 24 6.70 -1.31 -10.95
N GLY A 25 6.14 -2.10 -10.03
CA GLY A 25 6.19 -3.55 -10.02
C GLY A 25 4.74 -4.02 -9.96
N GLY A 26 4.37 -4.98 -10.81
CA GLY A 26 3.01 -5.48 -10.90
C GLY A 26 2.43 -5.84 -9.54
N PHE A 27 1.09 -5.88 -9.48
CA PHE A 27 0.21 -6.20 -8.34
C PHE A 27 0.46 -7.55 -7.64
N VAL A 28 1.66 -8.12 -7.72
CA VAL A 28 2.05 -9.39 -7.08
C VAL A 28 2.15 -9.26 -5.55
N ALA A 29 2.24 -8.03 -5.02
CA ALA A 29 2.23 -7.81 -3.57
C ALA A 29 0.92 -8.22 -2.89
N CYS A 30 -0.17 -8.25 -3.67
CA CYS A 30 -1.52 -8.47 -3.17
C CYS A 30 -2.24 -9.52 -4.02
N GLY A 31 -1.93 -10.80 -3.74
CA GLY A 31 -2.67 -11.95 -4.26
C GLY A 31 -3.85 -12.29 -3.36
N CYS A 32 -3.95 -13.57 -2.99
CA CYS A 32 -4.87 -14.03 -1.95
C CYS A 32 -4.10 -14.45 -0.69
N SER A 33 -4.66 -14.20 0.49
CA SER A 33 -4.13 -14.70 1.76
C SER A 33 -5.22 -15.37 2.58
N SER A 34 -4.91 -16.50 3.22
CA SER A 34 -5.74 -17.11 4.25
C SER A 34 -5.53 -16.47 5.64
N ASP A 35 -4.43 -15.74 5.82
CA ASP A 35 -4.16 -14.95 7.02
C ASP A 35 -4.57 -13.50 6.76
N TYR A 36 -5.79 -13.16 7.18
CA TYR A 36 -6.39 -11.86 6.97
C TYR A 36 -7.26 -11.44 8.16
N ILE A 37 -7.53 -10.15 8.24
CA ILE A 37 -8.44 -9.52 9.20
C ILE A 37 -9.69 -9.08 8.44
N LEU A 38 -10.87 -9.28 9.00
CA LEU A 38 -12.11 -8.74 8.46
C LEU A 38 -12.19 -7.24 8.75
N GLU A 39 -12.32 -6.44 7.70
CA GLU A 39 -12.49 -5.00 7.79
C GLU A 39 -13.99 -4.66 7.78
N GLY A 40 -14.40 -3.66 8.56
CA GLY A 40 -15.82 -3.23 8.64
C GLY A 40 -16.68 -3.94 9.69
N GLY A 41 -16.14 -4.94 10.40
CA GLY A 41 -16.84 -5.67 11.47
C GLY A 41 -18.02 -6.52 10.99
N GLU A 42 -18.63 -7.30 11.89
CA GLU A 42 -19.75 -8.22 11.60
C GLU A 42 -20.97 -7.55 10.95
N TYR A 43 -21.08 -6.22 11.03
CA TYR A 43 -22.28 -5.47 10.67
C TYR A 43 -22.27 -4.88 9.26
N ILE A 44 -21.14 -4.92 8.55
CA ILE A 44 -21.04 -4.40 7.17
C ILE A 44 -20.57 -5.55 6.26
N ASN A 45 -21.51 -6.45 5.93
CA ASN A 45 -21.39 -7.52 4.93
C ASN A 45 -20.24 -8.55 5.07
N GLY A 46 -19.36 -8.44 6.09
CA GLY A 46 -18.37 -9.46 6.47
C GLY A 46 -17.43 -9.91 5.34
N SER A 47 -17.40 -9.16 4.24
CA SER A 47 -16.74 -9.54 3.01
C SER A 47 -15.49 -8.74 2.76
N GLU A 48 -15.33 -7.57 3.37
CA GLU A 48 -14.09 -6.80 3.26
C GLU A 48 -13.03 -7.36 4.19
N CYS A 49 -11.81 -7.43 3.71
CA CYS A 49 -10.71 -8.02 4.45
C CYS A 49 -9.39 -7.35 4.09
N SER A 50 -8.42 -7.44 5.01
CA SER A 50 -7.07 -6.97 4.77
C SER A 50 -6.01 -7.92 5.29
N PHE A 51 -4.86 -7.96 4.63
CA PHE A 51 -3.70 -8.77 5.03
C PHE A 51 -2.39 -8.01 4.78
N ALA A 52 -1.29 -8.47 5.38
CA ALA A 52 0.02 -7.85 5.16
C ALA A 52 0.46 -8.03 3.70
N ALA A 53 0.96 -6.97 3.07
CA ALA A 53 1.50 -7.08 1.72
C ALA A 53 2.80 -7.89 1.72
N ASN A 54 2.98 -8.78 0.75
CA ASN A 54 4.19 -9.63 0.66
C ASN A 54 5.36 -8.97 -0.07
N GLY A 55 5.22 -7.71 -0.47
CA GLY A 55 6.20 -7.01 -1.30
C GLY A 55 6.14 -7.45 -2.78
N THR A 56 7.01 -6.89 -3.62
CA THR A 56 7.08 -7.24 -5.04
C THR A 56 8.42 -7.89 -5.36
N ALA A 57 8.59 -8.39 -6.59
CA ALA A 57 9.89 -8.86 -7.08
C ALA A 57 11.02 -7.82 -7.01
N TRP A 58 10.69 -6.56 -6.72
CA TRP A 58 11.62 -5.43 -6.71
C TRP A 58 11.82 -4.83 -5.32
N GLY A 59 11.22 -5.40 -4.28
CA GLY A 59 11.47 -4.98 -2.90
C GLY A 59 10.37 -5.30 -1.90
N ASP A 60 10.72 -5.11 -0.63
CA ASP A 60 9.83 -5.24 0.52
C ASP A 60 8.64 -4.28 0.43
N PRO A 61 7.49 -4.63 1.04
CA PRO A 61 6.36 -3.71 1.14
C PRO A 61 6.77 -2.46 1.94
N PHE A 62 6.09 -1.35 1.67
CA PHE A 62 6.21 -0.18 2.54
C PHE A 62 5.89 -0.58 3.99
N PRO A 63 6.62 -0.12 5.02
CA PRO A 63 6.35 -0.52 6.41
C PRO A 63 4.88 -0.26 6.79
N GLY A 64 4.19 -1.30 7.26
CA GLY A 64 2.76 -1.25 7.56
C GLY A 64 1.83 -1.34 6.34
N GLY A 65 2.37 -1.60 5.14
CA GLY A 65 1.62 -1.80 3.92
C GLY A 65 0.72 -3.02 4.01
N ARG A 66 -0.56 -2.84 3.68
CA ARG A 66 -1.58 -3.89 3.67
C ARG A 66 -2.25 -3.98 2.31
N CYS A 67 -2.70 -5.18 1.99
CA CYS A 67 -3.56 -5.47 0.86
C CYS A 67 -5.01 -5.47 1.34
N LEU A 68 -5.88 -4.73 0.65
CA LEU A 68 -7.32 -4.69 0.92
C LEU A 68 -8.03 -5.44 -0.19
N GLY A 69 -8.98 -6.30 0.16
CA GLY A 69 -9.71 -7.11 -0.79
C GLY A 69 -11.04 -7.60 -0.24
N SER A 70 -11.51 -8.71 -0.81
CA SER A 70 -12.75 -9.36 -0.42
C SER A 70 -12.56 -10.84 -0.09
N VAL A 71 -13.37 -11.37 0.83
CA VAL A 71 -13.36 -12.78 1.19
C VAL A 71 -14.00 -13.60 0.08
N GLN A 72 -13.21 -14.46 -0.55
CA GLN A 72 -13.60 -15.38 -1.60
C GLN A 72 -13.11 -16.78 -1.22
N ASN A 73 -14.04 -17.73 -1.08
CA ASN A 73 -13.73 -19.12 -0.69
C ASN A 73 -12.90 -19.24 0.60
N GLY A 74 -13.14 -18.37 1.58
CA GLY A 74 -12.41 -18.37 2.87
C GLY A 74 -11.00 -17.77 2.81
N MET A 75 -10.65 -17.07 1.73
CA MET A 75 -9.39 -16.31 1.60
C MET A 75 -9.69 -14.86 1.26
N CYS A 76 -8.84 -13.94 1.71
CA CYS A 76 -8.90 -12.54 1.29
C CYS A 76 -8.16 -12.34 -0.02
N CYS A 77 -8.87 -11.94 -1.08
CA CYS A 77 -8.33 -11.74 -2.42
C CYS A 77 -8.61 -10.30 -2.89
N VAL A 78 -7.62 -9.67 -3.53
CA VAL A 78 -7.77 -8.35 -4.17
C VAL A 78 -8.49 -8.46 -5.51
#